data_AF-A0A5P2QT43-F1
#
_entry.id   AF-A0A5P2QT43-F1
#
_cell.length_a   1.000
_cell.length_b   1.000
_cell.length_c   1.000
_cell.angle_alpha   90.00
_cell.angle_beta   90.00
_cell.angle_gamma   90.00
#
_symmetry.space_group_name_H-M   'P 1'
#
loop_
_entity.id
_entity.type
_entity.pdbx_description
1 polymer ?
#
loop_
_entity_poly.entity_id
_entity_poly.type
_entity_poly.pdbx_seq_one_letter_code
_entity_poly.pdbx_strand_id
1 'polypeptide(L)'
;MEELRIRTPFTRKVWRHLADGEIPICSESDIRDAWRWVEDINKKIKTHSYVPEVVHGYMGIEKNSGVTRFIPILSKEDMAVYYHLCGVIGDAVIRDKDRIFGGWREAAAGI
;
A
#
# COMPACT_ATOMS: atom_id res chain seq x y z
N MET A 1 -15.97 4.43 12.99
CA MET A 1 -14.92 4.02 12.04
C MET A 1 -14.59 5.24 11.22
N GLU A 2 -13.34 5.68 11.17
CA GLU A 2 -12.97 6.75 10.23
C GLU A 2 -13.19 6.26 8.80
N GLU A 3 -13.75 7.11 7.94
CA GLU A 3 -13.92 6.83 6.53
C GLU A 3 -12.53 6.69 5.88
N LEU A 4 -12.28 5.58 5.18
CA LEU A 4 -11.02 5.37 4.46
C LEU A 4 -10.84 6.50 3.44
N ARG A 5 -9.76 7.26 3.59
CA ARG A 5 -9.43 8.35 2.69
C ARG A 5 -7.98 8.25 2.21
N ILE A 6 -7.82 8.13 0.90
CA ILE A 6 -6.52 8.16 0.24
C ILE A 6 -6.00 9.59 0.26
N ARG A 7 -4.73 9.79 0.66
CA ARG A 7 -4.11 11.11 0.82
C ARG A 7 -2.99 11.30 -0.20
N THR A 8 -2.98 12.43 -0.88
CA THR A 8 -1.95 12.78 -1.88
C THR A 8 -0.52 12.74 -1.33
N PRO A 9 -0.22 13.29 -0.13
CA PRO A 9 1.14 13.23 0.40
C PRO A 9 1.65 11.80 0.60
N PHE A 10 0.80 10.89 1.07
CA PHE A 10 1.20 9.49 1.27
C PHE A 10 1.29 8.74 -0.06
N THR A 11 0.33 8.96 -0.97
CA THR A 11 0.39 8.42 -2.35
C THR A 11 1.70 8.78 -3.03
N ARG A 12 2.12 10.05 -2.97
CA ARG A 12 3.40 10.50 -3.53
C ARG A 12 4.61 9.80 -2.91
N LYS A 13 4.59 9.51 -1.60
CA LYS A 13 5.67 8.76 -0.95
C LYS A 13 5.75 7.34 -1.48
N VAL A 14 4.61 6.64 -1.54
CA VAL A 14 4.54 5.28 -2.11
C VAL A 14 5.04 5.28 -3.55
N TRP A 15 4.53 6.19 -4.38
CA TRP A 15 4.87 6.26 -5.79
C TRP A 15 6.33 6.61 -6.07
N ARG A 16 6.95 7.47 -5.25
CA ARG A 16 8.42 7.68 -5.32
C ARG A 16 9.19 6.39 -5.04
N HIS A 17 8.82 5.67 -3.98
CA HIS A 17 9.45 4.38 -3.69
C HIS A 17 9.26 3.36 -4.82
N LEU A 18 8.13 3.39 -5.52
CA LEU A 18 7.90 2.54 -6.68
C LEU A 18 8.65 3.00 -7.92
N ALA A 19 8.97 4.30 -8.06
CA ALA A 19 9.80 4.83 -9.13
C ALA A 19 11.28 4.48 -8.93
N ASP A 20 11.75 4.44 -7.68
CA ASP A 20 13.12 4.09 -7.30
C ASP A 20 13.35 2.57 -7.16
N GLY A 21 12.30 1.76 -7.32
CA GLY A 21 12.34 0.31 -7.11
C GLY A 21 13.04 -0.47 -8.23
N GLU A 22 13.35 -1.74 -7.96
CA GLU A 22 13.95 -2.66 -8.95
C GLU A 22 13.11 -2.82 -10.21
N ILE A 23 11.78 -2.75 -10.05
CA ILE A 23 10.84 -2.61 -11.16
C ILE A 23 10.18 -1.24 -11.04
N PRO A 24 10.64 -0.24 -11.81
CA PRO A 24 10.06 1.09 -11.78
C PRO A 24 8.69 1.05 -12.48
N ILE A 25 7.62 1.07 -11.68
CA ILE A 25 6.22 1.06 -12.17
C ILE A 25 5.53 2.42 -12.07
N CYS A 26 6.27 3.46 -11.73
CA CYS A 26 5.75 4.82 -11.58
C CYS A 26 6.71 5.84 -12.22
N SER A 27 6.17 6.82 -12.94
CA SER A 27 6.94 7.90 -13.55
C SER A 27 6.88 9.20 -12.73
N GLU A 28 7.81 10.12 -12.98
CA GLU A 28 7.77 11.48 -12.41
C GLU A 28 6.47 12.23 -12.77
N SER A 29 5.92 11.96 -13.96
CA SER A 29 4.65 12.55 -14.38
C SER A 29 3.48 12.08 -13.51
N ASP A 30 3.46 10.80 -13.15
CA ASP A 30 2.45 10.24 -12.25
C ASP A 30 2.56 10.88 -10.86
N ILE A 31 3.77 11.01 -10.32
CA ILE A 31 3.99 11.60 -8.98
C ILE A 31 3.51 13.06 -8.94
N ARG A 32 3.78 13.83 -10.00
CA ARG A 32 3.33 15.22 -10.13
C ARG A 32 1.81 15.28 -10.14
N ASP A 33 1.18 14.44 -10.95
CA ASP A 33 -0.26 14.44 -11.21
C ASP A 33 -1.08 13.55 -10.25
N ALA A 34 -0.43 12.99 -9.22
CA ALA A 34 -1.03 12.10 -8.22
C ALA A 34 -2.31 12.65 -7.57
N TRP A 35 -2.45 13.97 -7.45
CA TRP A 35 -3.63 14.60 -6.88
C TRP A 35 -4.90 14.29 -7.69
N ARG A 36 -4.81 14.24 -9.03
CA ARG A 36 -5.96 13.92 -9.91
C ARG A 36 -6.45 12.50 -9.66
N TRP A 37 -5.51 11.57 -9.59
CA TRP A 37 -5.82 10.18 -9.26
C TRP A 37 -6.43 10.06 -7.87
N VAL A 38 -5.87 10.78 -6.87
CA VAL A 38 -6.40 10.76 -5.49
C VAL A 38 -7.84 11.29 -5.43
N GLU A 39 -8.20 12.29 -6.21
CA GLU A 39 -9.58 12.78 -6.30
C GLU A 39 -10.52 11.71 -6.88
N ASP A 40 -10.13 11.09 -8.00
CA ASP A 40 -10.92 10.05 -8.66
C ASP A 40 -11.08 8.79 -7.79
N ILE A 41 -9.99 8.30 -7.19
CA ILE A 41 -10.03 7.08 -6.38
C ILE A 41 -10.88 7.26 -5.12
N ASN A 42 -10.80 8.42 -4.46
CA ASN A 42 -11.64 8.69 -3.29
C ASN A 42 -13.13 8.77 -3.69
N LYS A 43 -13.45 9.30 -4.88
CA LYS A 43 -14.82 9.24 -5.40
C LYS A 43 -15.27 7.80 -5.57
N LYS A 44 -14.45 6.95 -6.20
CA LYS A 44 -14.76 5.51 -6.41
C LYS A 44 -14.91 4.74 -5.10
N ILE A 45 -14.06 5.01 -4.10
CA ILE A 45 -14.16 4.40 -2.77
C ILE A 45 -15.47 4.81 -2.10
N LYS A 46 -15.80 6.11 -2.13
CA LYS A 46 -17.05 6.65 -1.56
C LYS A 46 -18.29 6.06 -2.22
N THR A 47 -18.25 5.80 -3.52
CA THR A 47 -19.37 5.19 -4.27
C THR A 47 -19.33 3.67 -4.29
N HIS A 48 -18.42 3.03 -3.51
CA HIS A 48 -18.22 1.58 -3.49
C HIS A 48 -18.00 0.96 -4.89
N SER A 49 -17.39 1.72 -5.81
CA SER A 49 -17.17 1.33 -7.19
C SER A 49 -15.69 1.15 -7.53
N TYR A 50 -14.80 1.25 -6.54
CA TYR A 50 -13.40 0.86 -6.71
C TYR A 50 -13.30 -0.67 -6.78
N VAL A 51 -12.64 -1.15 -7.83
CA VAL A 51 -12.32 -2.56 -8.03
C VAL A 51 -10.83 -2.62 -8.38
N PRO A 52 -10.01 -3.37 -7.63
CA PRO A 52 -8.59 -3.55 -7.97
C PRO A 52 -8.41 -4.17 -9.35
N GLU A 53 -7.35 -3.82 -10.04
CA GLU A 53 -7.05 -4.38 -11.36
C GLU A 53 -6.53 -5.82 -11.24
N VAL A 54 -6.64 -6.56 -12.35
CA VAL A 54 -5.98 -7.87 -12.47
C VAL A 54 -4.46 -7.64 -12.49
N VAL A 55 -3.74 -8.47 -11.74
CA VAL A 55 -2.27 -8.39 -11.67
C VAL A 55 -1.65 -8.49 -13.06
N HIS A 56 -0.64 -7.65 -13.35
CA HIS A 56 -0.01 -7.60 -14.67
C HIS A 56 0.88 -8.82 -14.95
N GLY A 57 1.24 -9.57 -13.91
CA GLY A 57 2.08 -10.74 -13.98
C GLY A 57 2.70 -11.06 -12.63
N TYR A 58 3.72 -11.91 -12.65
CA TYR A 58 4.48 -12.29 -11.45
C TYR A 58 5.98 -12.15 -11.70
N MET A 59 6.67 -11.53 -10.76
CA MET A 59 8.13 -11.54 -10.69
C MET A 59 8.59 -12.78 -9.92
N GLY A 60 9.35 -13.64 -10.59
CA GLY A 60 10.03 -14.76 -9.95
C GLY A 60 11.31 -14.29 -9.27
N ILE A 61 11.38 -14.42 -7.95
CA ILE A 61 12.61 -14.21 -7.18
C ILE A 61 13.09 -15.57 -6.71
N GLU A 62 14.30 -15.94 -7.09
CA GLU A 62 14.94 -17.14 -6.53
C GLU A 62 15.20 -16.94 -5.04
N LYS A 63 14.63 -17.85 -4.25
CA LYS A 63 15.04 -18.07 -2.87
C LYS A 63 16.11 -19.16 -2.88
N ASN A 64 17.06 -19.04 -1.94
CA ASN A 64 18.05 -20.09 -1.69
C ASN A 64 17.40 -21.48 -1.64
N SER A 65 18.16 -22.50 -2.04
CA SER A 65 17.74 -23.91 -2.07
C SER A 65 16.74 -24.28 -3.18
N GLY A 66 16.79 -23.59 -4.33
CA GLY A 66 16.04 -23.99 -5.53
C GLY A 66 14.54 -23.74 -5.45
N VAL A 67 14.11 -22.81 -4.59
CA VAL A 67 12.70 -22.42 -4.42
C VAL A 67 12.51 -21.05 -5.03
N THR A 68 11.55 -20.87 -5.94
CA THR A 68 11.23 -19.54 -6.49
C THR A 68 9.97 -18.98 -5.81
N ARG A 69 10.05 -17.73 -5.36
CA ARG A 69 8.89 -16.96 -4.90
C ARG A 69 8.33 -16.14 -6.06
N PHE A 70 7.04 -16.26 -6.33
CA PHE A 70 6.35 -15.44 -7.32
C PHE A 70 5.66 -14.27 -6.63
N ILE A 71 6.09 -13.05 -6.92
CA ILE A 71 5.51 -11.82 -6.38
C ILE A 71 4.60 -11.20 -7.43
N PRO A 72 3.30 -10.97 -7.16
CA PRO A 72 2.41 -10.34 -8.12
C PRO A 72 2.84 -8.90 -8.40
N ILE A 73 2.79 -8.50 -9.66
CA ILE A 73 3.04 -7.13 -10.09
C ILE A 73 1.69 -6.42 -10.14
N LEU A 74 1.45 -5.56 -9.15
CA LEU A 74 0.27 -4.71 -9.06
C LEU A 74 0.51 -3.37 -9.76
N SER A 75 -0.58 -2.71 -10.16
CA SER A 75 -0.53 -1.33 -10.64
C SER A 75 -0.05 -0.38 -9.54
N LYS A 76 0.55 0.77 -9.92
CA LYS A 76 0.93 1.82 -8.95
C LYS A 76 -0.28 2.33 -8.17
N GLU A 77 -1.45 2.35 -8.80
CA GLU A 77 -2.72 2.73 -8.23
C GLU A 77 -3.15 1.76 -7.11
N ASP A 78 -3.18 0.46 -7.40
CA ASP A 78 -3.58 -0.55 -6.43
C ASP A 78 -2.56 -0.68 -5.30
N MET A 79 -1.27 -0.52 -5.59
CA MET A 79 -0.22 -0.45 -4.56
C MET A 79 -0.44 0.71 -3.60
N ALA A 80 -0.82 1.89 -4.11
CA ALA A 80 -1.13 3.02 -3.24
C ALA A 80 -2.34 2.75 -2.35
N VAL A 81 -3.40 2.14 -2.88
CA VAL A 81 -4.57 1.76 -2.08
C VAL A 81 -4.18 0.72 -1.02
N TYR A 82 -3.44 -0.32 -1.40
CA TYR A 82 -2.95 -1.36 -0.49
C TYR A 82 -2.17 -0.77 0.69
N TYR A 83 -1.18 0.09 0.44
CA TYR A 83 -0.37 0.66 1.53
C TYR A 83 -1.16 1.62 2.43
N HIS A 84 -2.16 2.34 1.91
CA HIS A 84 -3.05 3.12 2.76
C HIS A 84 -3.88 2.22 3.68
N LEU A 85 -4.41 1.10 3.16
CA LEU A 85 -5.14 0.11 3.95
C LEU A 85 -4.25 -0.49 5.04
N CYS A 86 -3.02 -0.87 4.70
CA CYS A 86 -2.05 -1.38 5.68
C CYS A 86 -1.77 -0.38 6.78
N GLY A 87 -1.65 0.92 6.46
CA GLY A 87 -1.50 1.97 7.48
C GLY A 87 -2.69 2.02 8.45
N VAL A 88 -3.92 2.07 7.91
CA VAL A 88 -5.15 2.14 8.73
C VAL A 88 -5.34 0.88 9.58
N ILE A 89 -5.10 -0.30 9.00
CA ILE A 89 -5.19 -1.59 9.72
C ILE A 89 -4.09 -1.67 10.77
N GLY A 90 -2.86 -1.27 10.42
CA GLY A 90 -1.72 -1.21 11.35
C GLY A 90 -2.07 -0.39 12.57
N ASP A 91 -2.54 0.84 12.39
CA ASP A 91 -2.97 1.71 13.49
C ASP A 91 -4.08 1.10 14.36
N ALA A 92 -4.97 0.30 13.74
CA ALA A 92 -6.06 -0.38 14.44
C ALA A 92 -5.63 -1.64 15.21
N VAL A 93 -4.55 -2.28 14.80
CA VAL A 93 -4.02 -3.54 15.36
C VAL A 93 -2.85 -3.32 16.32
N ILE A 94 -2.07 -2.24 16.14
CA ILE A 94 -0.96 -1.85 17.04
C ILE A 94 -1.49 -1.33 18.38
N ARG A 95 -2.71 -0.79 18.42
CA ARG A 95 -3.33 -0.40 19.69
C ARG A 95 -3.66 -1.64 20.50
N ASP A 96 -3.10 -1.74 21.70
CA ASP A 96 -3.46 -2.76 22.68
C ASP A 96 -4.98 -2.73 22.90
N LYS A 97 -5.65 -3.81 22.50
CA LYS A 97 -7.07 -4.02 22.75
C LYS A 97 -7.21 -5.13 23.75
N ASP A 98 -8.04 -4.87 24.76
CA ASP A 98 -8.32 -5.82 25.81
C ASP A 98 -8.82 -7.15 25.21
N ARG A 99 -8.18 -8.27 25.58
CA ARG A 99 -8.43 -9.64 25.08
C ARG A 99 -7.91 -9.99 23.67
N ILE A 100 -7.02 -9.21 23.06
CA ILE A 100 -6.34 -9.61 21.81
C ILE A 100 -4.95 -10.20 22.14
N PHE A 101 -4.77 -11.50 21.91
CA PHE A 101 -3.46 -12.17 21.98
C PHE A 101 -2.66 -11.94 20.67
N GLY A 102 -1.40 -11.53 20.79
CA GLY A 102 -0.49 -11.38 19.63
C GLY A 102 -0.40 -9.98 19.02
N GLY A 103 -0.94 -8.95 19.68
CA GLY A 103 -0.67 -7.55 19.32
C GLY A 103 0.84 -7.25 19.34
N TRP A 104 1.32 -6.48 18.35
CA TRP A 104 2.69 -5.98 18.35
C TRP A 104 2.86 -5.05 19.55
N ARG A 105 3.70 -5.45 20.50
CA ARG A 105 4.11 -4.55 21.58
C ARG A 105 5.05 -3.52 20.95
N GLU A 106 4.71 -2.24 21.02
CA GLU A 106 5.75 -1.21 20.93
C GLU A 106 6.76 -1.58 22.02
N ALA A 107 7.95 -2.02 21.62
CA ALA A 107 9.05 -2.11 22.56
C ALA A 107 9.22 -0.69 23.10
N ALA A 108 8.89 -0.49 24.38
CA ALA A 108 9.08 0.78 25.05
C ALA A 108 10.45 1.29 24.65
N ALA A 109 10.50 2.45 23.99
CA ALA A 109 11.76 3.14 23.74
C ALA A 109 12.43 3.26 25.12
N GLY A 110 13.47 2.47 25.32
CA GLY A 110 14.26 2.53 26.54
C GLY A 110 14.90 3.90 26.61
N ILE A 111 14.58 4.61 27.69
CA ILE A 111 15.38 5.63 28.40
C ILE A 111 16.02 6.71 27.54
#